data_AF-A0A2K2U9J6-F1
#
_entry.id   AF-A0A2K2U9J6-F1
#
_cell.length_a   1.000
_cell.length_b   1.000
_cell.length_c   1.000
_cell.angle_alpha   90.00
_cell.angle_beta   90.00
_cell.angle_gamma   90.00
#
_symmetry.space_group_name_H-M   'P 1'
#
loop_
_entity.id
_entity.type
_entity.pdbx_description
1 polymer ?
#
loop_
_entity_poly.entity_id
_entity_poly.type
_entity_poly.pdbx_seq_one_letter_code
_entity_poly.pdbx_strand_id
1 'polypeptide(L)'
;MARHLAARLRSRSADRMMRDFQLLVRLRVRHARTFLLRLAYLAGTDPSVDRDASDRVYQLYVAGALLICAALLWFALLDVVEKTFVAVGSLLGIVAVSALLAMAVAVFVHWSVRALRSAPLRLSHPDIAYVASSPISARSLVMEAAGASLLAAAVIGALAGYLLGFGLEAALGGAGWDWFAASGTAAAGFGAAVPDPAAAAAGPPGSSPLASFAFELGEVSPAMAALACSALFAAVAGGSWAISVVRLASRRRSQRAEKIVGIVVACALGLAGTAGAFVCGPILAAAGSAGFAILGAAALACLVVEAAVLVVLSPRVDMVAVVQESALAVELDPFGVFSALDPDVQSDYRRRIKVARRGPVFRLPAAQGRFVFIARSALSLVRQFEGLAGLVVLGAATTPLGVAALFGAGAPVTFLFWLMLLVLVRPSGPREASRAFRDDMRVRLVRDQLPFSVFELLVLDSLPAFALVAVLTCAVVPFAVPPGVPLAAALALGVVTNAATLLCAGLDAVRMSSKGLRPWSEGGLAMLVAATAIASTFELPWLTVAAAVAVCVGVALIVLRGAERAR
;
A
#
# COMPACT_ATOMS: atom_id res chain seq x y z
N MET A 1 -30.28 -22.73 41.12
CA MET A 1 -29.35 -21.74 41.72
C MET A 1 -28.11 -21.47 40.84
N ALA A 2 -27.34 -22.48 40.40
CA ALA A 2 -26.13 -22.29 39.57
C ALA A 2 -26.35 -21.57 38.23
N ARG A 3 -27.47 -21.82 37.52
CA ARG A 3 -27.80 -21.11 36.26
C ARG A 3 -28.07 -19.62 36.46
N HIS A 4 -28.71 -19.22 37.57
CA HIS A 4 -28.96 -17.81 37.88
C HIS A 4 -27.68 -17.08 38.30
N LEU A 5 -26.79 -17.74 39.04
CA LEU A 5 -25.47 -17.20 39.37
C LEU A 5 -24.60 -17.02 38.12
N ALA A 6 -24.59 -18.01 37.21
CA ALA A 6 -23.89 -17.92 35.93
C ALA A 6 -24.46 -16.85 34.99
N ALA A 7 -25.78 -16.60 35.02
CA ALA A 7 -26.41 -15.52 34.27
C ALA A 7 -26.04 -14.13 34.83
N ARG A 8 -26.06 -13.95 36.16
CA ARG A 8 -25.65 -12.70 36.83
C ARG A 8 -24.16 -12.38 36.66
N LEU A 9 -23.30 -13.40 36.63
CA LEU A 9 -21.87 -13.21 36.36
C LEU A 9 -21.62 -12.82 34.88
N ARG A 10 -22.39 -13.40 33.94
CA ARG A 10 -22.34 -13.01 32.53
C ARG A 10 -22.80 -11.57 32.30
N SER A 11 -23.90 -11.13 32.91
CA SER A 11 -24.37 -9.74 32.76
C SER A 11 -23.35 -8.74 33.32
N ARG A 12 -22.82 -8.96 34.54
CA ARG A 12 -21.78 -8.09 35.12
C ARG A 12 -20.47 -8.07 34.30
N SER A 13 -20.16 -9.13 33.57
CA SER A 13 -19.00 -9.16 32.68
C SER A 13 -19.24 -8.34 31.40
N ALA A 14 -20.46 -8.40 30.84
CA ALA A 14 -20.86 -7.62 29.67
C ALA A 14 -20.90 -6.11 29.99
N ASP A 15 -21.45 -5.73 31.15
CA ASP A 15 -21.54 -4.32 31.58
C ASP A 15 -20.16 -3.69 31.84
N ARG A 16 -19.19 -4.49 32.30
CA ARG A 16 -17.80 -4.03 32.42
C ARG A 16 -17.15 -3.87 31.06
N MET A 17 -17.29 -4.87 30.19
CA MET A 17 -16.76 -4.82 28.83
C MET A 17 -17.29 -3.62 28.03
N MET A 18 -18.58 -3.31 28.15
CA MET A 18 -19.19 -2.17 27.47
C MET A 18 -18.63 -0.84 27.99
N ARG A 19 -18.45 -0.69 29.31
CA ARG A 19 -17.84 0.51 29.91
C ARG A 19 -16.39 0.69 29.50
N ASP A 20 -15.60 -0.40 29.49
CA ASP A 20 -14.22 -0.37 29.03
C ASP A 20 -14.13 0.02 27.55
N PHE A 21 -15.00 -0.54 26.71
CA PHE A 21 -15.07 -0.21 25.28
C PHE A 21 -15.44 1.27 25.07
N GLN A 22 -16.46 1.78 25.78
CA GLN A 22 -16.83 3.19 25.73
C GLN A 22 -15.68 4.12 26.15
N LEU A 23 -14.91 3.74 27.16
CA LEU A 23 -13.75 4.49 27.62
C LEU A 23 -12.66 4.52 26.54
N LEU A 24 -12.35 3.38 25.92
CA LEU A 24 -11.35 3.30 24.85
C LEU A 24 -11.76 4.12 23.62
N VAL A 25 -13.03 4.04 23.21
CA VAL A 25 -13.56 4.87 22.12
C VAL A 25 -13.44 6.37 22.44
N ARG A 26 -13.78 6.78 23.67
CA ARG A 26 -13.61 8.18 24.11
C ARG A 26 -12.15 8.63 24.08
N LEU A 27 -11.22 7.77 24.51
CA LEU A 27 -9.79 8.05 24.42
C LEU A 27 -9.33 8.20 22.97
N ARG A 28 -9.85 7.39 22.04
CA ARG A 28 -9.50 7.50 20.62
C ARG A 28 -10.06 8.76 19.99
N VAL A 29 -11.30 9.14 20.32
CA VAL A 29 -11.88 10.42 19.91
C VAL A 29 -11.02 11.58 20.42
N ARG A 30 -10.51 11.49 21.66
CA ARG A 30 -9.59 12.50 22.20
C ARG A 30 -8.27 12.54 21.44
N HIS A 31 -7.67 11.40 21.08
CA HIS A 31 -6.46 11.36 20.26
C HIS A 31 -6.68 11.91 18.85
N ALA A 32 -7.81 11.57 18.22
CA ALA A 32 -8.20 12.12 16.92
C ALA A 32 -8.36 13.64 17.00
N ARG A 33 -8.98 14.15 18.07
CA ARG A 33 -9.04 15.59 18.34
C ARG A 33 -7.64 16.19 18.48
N THR A 34 -6.74 15.59 19.25
CA THR A 34 -5.36 16.10 19.38
C THR A 34 -4.62 16.13 18.04
N PHE A 35 -4.86 15.15 17.17
CA PHE A 35 -4.31 15.14 15.82
C PHE A 35 -4.90 16.26 14.95
N LEU A 36 -6.22 16.47 15.01
CA LEU A 36 -6.87 17.60 14.32
C LEU A 36 -6.36 18.95 14.84
N LEU A 37 -6.11 19.08 16.14
CA LEU A 37 -5.48 20.27 16.70
C LEU A 37 -4.07 20.48 16.14
N ARG A 38 -3.25 19.42 16.01
CA ARG A 38 -1.93 19.50 15.34
C ARG A 38 -2.03 19.92 13.87
N LEU A 39 -3.05 19.47 13.15
CA LEU A 39 -3.29 19.93 11.78
C LEU A 39 -3.70 21.41 11.75
N ALA A 40 -4.53 21.85 12.70
CA ALA A 40 -4.91 23.25 12.83
C ALA A 40 -3.69 24.13 13.16
N TYR A 41 -2.78 23.66 14.01
CA TYR A 41 -1.50 24.32 14.28
C TYR A 41 -0.64 24.46 13.03
N LEU A 42 -0.58 23.43 12.17
CA LEU A 42 0.13 23.50 10.89
C LEU A 42 -0.51 24.50 9.91
N ALA A 43 -1.83 24.68 10.01
CA ALA A 43 -2.54 25.74 9.29
C ALA A 43 -2.41 27.13 9.96
N GLY A 44 -1.63 27.25 11.04
CA GLY A 44 -1.35 28.51 11.74
C GLY A 44 -2.38 28.93 12.79
N THR A 45 -3.23 28.01 13.27
CA THR A 45 -4.29 28.31 14.24
C THR A 45 -4.22 27.40 15.46
N ASP A 46 -4.53 27.92 16.67
CA ASP A 46 -4.65 27.11 17.87
C ASP A 46 -6.09 27.10 18.41
N PRO A 47 -6.91 26.09 18.06
CA PRO A 47 -8.30 26.02 18.53
C PRO A 47 -8.45 25.80 20.04
N SER A 48 -7.36 25.52 20.76
CA SER A 48 -7.38 25.29 22.20
C SER A 48 -7.14 26.56 23.02
N VAL A 49 -6.36 27.49 22.47
CA VAL A 49 -5.99 28.78 23.09
C VAL A 49 -6.84 29.92 22.53
N ASP A 50 -7.08 29.95 21.22
CA ASP A 50 -7.77 31.02 20.51
C ASP A 50 -9.29 30.80 20.59
N ARG A 51 -9.93 31.39 21.60
CA ARG A 51 -11.37 31.20 21.90
C ARG A 51 -12.26 32.36 21.48
N ASP A 52 -11.68 33.46 21.03
CA ASP A 52 -12.42 34.67 20.68
C ASP A 52 -13.33 34.45 19.47
N ALA A 53 -14.43 35.20 19.40
CA ALA A 53 -15.42 35.04 18.35
C ALA A 53 -14.81 35.28 16.94
N SER A 54 -13.86 36.22 16.83
CA SER A 54 -13.08 36.47 15.62
C SER A 54 -12.23 35.27 15.22
N ASP A 55 -11.57 34.62 16.20
CA ASP A 55 -10.68 33.49 15.95
C ASP A 55 -11.46 32.25 15.52
N ARG A 56 -12.68 32.06 16.05
CA ARG A 56 -13.59 31.00 15.59
C ARG A 56 -14.06 31.24 14.16
N VAL A 57 -14.32 32.49 13.77
CA VAL A 57 -14.66 32.83 12.38
C VAL A 57 -13.47 32.57 11.46
N TYR A 58 -12.24 32.90 11.90
CA TYR A 58 -11.02 32.57 11.14
C TYR A 58 -10.80 31.05 11.02
N GLN A 59 -10.97 30.29 12.09
CA GLN A 59 -10.89 28.82 12.05
C GLN A 59 -11.93 28.21 11.11
N LEU A 60 -13.16 28.76 11.08
CA LEU A 60 -14.22 28.32 10.19
C LEU A 60 -13.90 28.67 8.72
N TYR A 61 -13.29 29.84 8.49
CA TYR A 61 -12.76 30.22 7.18
C TYR A 61 -11.66 29.27 6.71
N VAL A 62 -10.66 28.96 7.54
CA VAL A 62 -9.57 28.04 7.20
C VAL A 62 -10.12 26.62 6.93
N ALA A 63 -11.03 26.13 7.77
CA ALA A 63 -11.68 24.84 7.56
C ALA A 63 -12.51 24.81 6.27
N GLY A 64 -13.25 25.89 5.99
CA GLY A 64 -13.99 26.05 4.74
C GLY A 64 -13.08 26.08 3.51
N ALA A 65 -11.97 26.81 3.57
CA ALA A 65 -10.98 26.87 2.50
C ALA A 65 -10.35 25.49 2.24
N LEU A 66 -9.97 24.76 3.29
CA LEU A 66 -9.45 23.39 3.15
C LEU A 66 -10.49 22.42 2.58
N LEU A 67 -11.76 22.56 2.96
CA LEU A 67 -12.85 21.74 2.41
C LEU A 67 -13.07 22.04 0.93
N ILE A 68 -13.08 23.32 0.54
CA ILE A 68 -13.18 23.73 -0.87
C ILE A 68 -11.99 23.18 -1.66
N CYS A 69 -10.76 23.35 -1.16
CA CYS A 69 -9.57 22.78 -1.80
C CYS A 69 -9.64 21.26 -1.95
N ALA A 70 -10.10 20.54 -0.92
CA ALA A 70 -10.27 19.10 -0.97
C ALA A 70 -11.35 18.68 -2.00
N ALA A 71 -12.47 19.42 -2.06
CA ALA A 71 -13.52 19.19 -3.05
C ALA A 71 -13.00 19.44 -4.47
N LEU A 72 -12.29 20.54 -4.71
CA LEU A 72 -11.68 20.85 -6.01
C LEU A 72 -10.65 19.80 -6.42
N LEU A 73 -9.82 19.32 -5.48
CA LEU A 73 -8.86 18.23 -5.73
C LEU A 73 -9.59 16.92 -6.08
N TRP A 74 -10.70 16.62 -5.42
CA TRP A 74 -11.51 15.45 -5.71
C TRP A 74 -12.15 15.54 -7.11
N PHE A 75 -12.73 16.68 -7.47
CA PHE A 75 -13.28 16.88 -8.82
C PHE A 75 -12.20 16.85 -9.91
N ALA A 76 -11.03 17.45 -9.66
CA ALA A 76 -9.90 17.36 -10.57
C ALA A 76 -9.41 15.91 -10.75
N LEU A 77 -9.43 15.12 -9.67
CA LEU A 77 -9.11 13.69 -9.74
C LEU A 77 -10.14 12.93 -10.59
N LEU A 78 -11.44 13.20 -10.42
CA LEU A 78 -12.49 12.58 -11.23
C LEU A 78 -12.34 12.93 -12.72
N ASP A 79 -12.07 14.19 -13.05
CA ASP A 79 -11.84 14.64 -14.43
C ASP A 79 -10.63 13.95 -15.08
N VAL A 80 -9.53 13.76 -14.33
CA VAL A 80 -8.37 13.00 -14.81
C VAL A 80 -8.72 11.53 -15.03
N VAL A 81 -9.45 10.92 -14.10
CA VAL A 81 -9.91 9.52 -14.23
C VAL A 81 -10.83 9.36 -15.44
N GLU A 82 -11.82 10.22 -15.62
CA GLU A 82 -12.71 10.21 -16.77
C GLU A 82 -11.92 10.31 -18.09
N LYS A 83 -11.07 11.33 -18.23
CA LYS A 83 -10.27 11.53 -19.45
C LYS A 83 -9.35 10.35 -19.74
N THR A 84 -8.72 9.76 -18.72
CA THR A 84 -7.84 8.61 -18.91
C THR A 84 -8.59 7.36 -19.32
N PHE A 85 -9.77 7.11 -18.77
CA PHE A 85 -10.59 5.96 -19.12
C PHE A 85 -11.24 6.11 -20.50
N VAL A 86 -11.71 7.32 -20.85
CA VAL A 86 -12.24 7.64 -22.19
C VAL A 86 -11.17 7.51 -23.27
N ALA A 87 -9.93 7.97 -23.00
CA ALA A 87 -8.85 7.94 -23.99
C ALA A 87 -8.38 6.53 -24.37
N VAL A 88 -8.57 5.52 -23.50
CA VAL A 88 -8.04 4.17 -23.73
C VAL A 88 -9.12 3.09 -23.91
N GLY A 89 -10.37 3.38 -23.52
CA GLY A 89 -11.52 2.51 -23.79
C GLY A 89 -11.62 1.27 -22.89
N SER A 90 -12.53 0.36 -23.25
CA SER A 90 -13.00 -0.77 -22.43
C SER A 90 -11.93 -1.78 -22.00
N LEU A 91 -10.81 -1.89 -22.74
CA LEU A 91 -9.70 -2.77 -22.41
C LEU A 91 -8.99 -2.35 -21.11
N LEU A 92 -8.88 -1.04 -20.83
CA LEU A 92 -8.28 -0.55 -19.58
C LEU A 92 -9.22 -0.79 -18.39
N GLY A 93 -10.53 -0.90 -18.59
CA GLY A 93 -11.48 -1.26 -17.53
C GLY A 93 -11.21 -2.63 -16.92
N ILE A 94 -10.98 -3.65 -17.76
CA ILE A 94 -10.63 -5.01 -17.32
C ILE A 94 -9.27 -4.99 -16.60
N VAL A 95 -8.30 -4.27 -17.15
CA VAL A 95 -6.96 -4.13 -16.55
C VAL A 95 -7.04 -3.42 -15.20
N ALA A 96 -7.81 -2.34 -15.08
CA ALA A 96 -7.97 -1.57 -13.84
C ALA A 96 -8.64 -2.41 -12.73
N VAL A 97 -9.70 -3.16 -13.04
CA VAL A 97 -10.34 -4.09 -12.10
C VAL A 97 -9.36 -5.16 -11.64
N SER A 98 -8.61 -5.75 -12.57
CA SER A 98 -7.60 -6.76 -12.25
C SER A 98 -6.45 -6.18 -11.41
N ALA A 99 -6.01 -4.96 -11.69
CA ALA A 99 -4.96 -4.27 -10.95
C ALA A 99 -5.41 -3.93 -9.52
N LEU A 100 -6.64 -3.44 -9.35
CA LEU A 100 -7.20 -3.13 -8.02
C LEU A 100 -7.28 -4.37 -7.15
N LEU A 101 -7.81 -5.46 -7.70
CA LEU A 101 -7.93 -6.70 -6.95
C LEU A 101 -6.54 -7.33 -6.66
N ALA A 102 -5.58 -7.21 -7.59
CA ALA A 102 -4.20 -7.65 -7.36
C ALA A 102 -3.53 -6.82 -6.26
N MET A 103 -3.81 -5.51 -6.23
CA MET A 103 -3.40 -4.62 -5.15
C MET A 103 -4.00 -5.05 -3.81
N ALA A 104 -5.29 -5.40 -3.76
CA ALA A 104 -5.95 -5.87 -2.56
C ALA A 104 -5.28 -7.16 -2.03
N VAL A 105 -4.93 -8.10 -2.91
CA VAL A 105 -4.17 -9.32 -2.55
C VAL A 105 -2.78 -8.96 -2.04
N ALA A 106 -2.04 -8.07 -2.72
CA ALA A 106 -0.71 -7.66 -2.29
C ALA A 106 -0.74 -6.97 -0.90
N VAL A 107 -1.72 -6.10 -0.68
CA VAL A 107 -1.95 -5.44 0.62
C VAL A 107 -2.28 -6.48 1.68
N PHE A 108 -3.13 -7.47 1.38
CA PHE A 108 -3.45 -8.56 2.31
C PHE A 108 -2.22 -9.39 2.69
N VAL A 109 -1.41 -9.79 1.71
CA VAL A 109 -0.17 -10.53 1.96
C VAL A 109 0.78 -9.69 2.82
N HIS A 110 0.95 -8.41 2.49
CA HIS A 110 1.80 -7.51 3.25
C HIS A 110 1.32 -7.36 4.70
N TRP A 111 0.02 -7.13 4.90
CA TRP A 111 -0.58 -6.96 6.21
C TRP A 111 -0.58 -8.27 7.01
N SER A 112 -0.82 -9.41 6.38
CA SER A 112 -0.78 -10.74 7.00
C SER A 112 0.63 -11.12 7.44
N VAL A 113 1.63 -10.86 6.61
CA VAL A 113 3.05 -11.07 6.97
C VAL A 113 3.44 -10.16 8.13
N ARG A 114 2.98 -8.90 8.11
CA ARG A 114 3.22 -7.96 9.22
C ARG A 114 2.48 -8.39 10.50
N ALA A 115 1.25 -8.85 10.38
CA ALA A 115 0.42 -9.41 11.43
C ALA A 115 1.09 -10.63 12.08
N LEU A 116 1.73 -11.50 11.30
CA LEU A 116 2.52 -12.63 11.79
C LEU A 116 3.81 -12.21 12.51
N ARG A 117 4.34 -11.01 12.25
CA ARG A 117 5.62 -10.53 12.79
C ARG A 117 5.51 -9.56 13.97
N SER A 118 4.46 -8.76 14.04
CA SER A 118 4.26 -7.75 15.08
C SER A 118 2.81 -7.72 15.52
N ALA A 119 2.55 -7.41 16.79
CA ALA A 119 1.20 -7.21 17.30
C ALA A 119 0.56 -6.02 16.55
N PRO A 120 -0.67 -6.19 16.02
CA PRO A 120 -1.39 -5.10 15.36
C PRO A 120 -1.86 -4.04 16.39
N LEU A 121 -2.03 -4.43 17.65
CA LEU A 121 -2.21 -3.54 18.78
C LEU A 121 -0.91 -2.79 19.04
N ARG A 122 -0.93 -1.47 18.78
CA ARG A 122 0.14 -0.55 19.17
C ARG A 122 -0.31 0.17 20.44
N LEU A 123 0.26 -0.22 21.57
CA LEU A 123 0.05 0.47 22.84
C LEU A 123 1.02 1.64 22.92
N SER A 124 0.57 2.81 23.39
CA SER A 124 1.47 3.92 23.76
C SER A 124 2.07 3.70 25.16
N HIS A 125 3.08 4.49 25.56
CA HIS A 125 3.64 4.46 26.92
C HIS A 125 2.57 4.51 28.03
N PRO A 126 1.60 5.45 28.00
CA PRO A 126 0.53 5.49 28.98
C PRO A 126 -0.41 4.28 28.88
N ASP A 127 -0.66 3.75 27.68
CA ASP A 127 -1.51 2.56 27.53
C ASP A 127 -0.85 1.31 28.14
N ILE A 128 0.47 1.15 28.03
CA ILE A 128 1.20 0.04 28.66
C ILE A 128 1.07 0.11 30.19
N ALA A 129 1.27 1.29 30.77
CA ALA A 129 1.12 1.49 32.22
C ALA A 129 -0.33 1.25 32.67
N TYR A 130 -1.31 1.65 31.84
CA TYR A 130 -2.72 1.46 32.12
C TYR A 130 -3.18 0.00 31.99
N VAL A 131 -2.70 -0.73 30.98
CA VAL A 131 -2.94 -2.17 30.81
C VAL A 131 -2.27 -3.00 31.91
N ALA A 132 -1.11 -2.56 32.42
CA ALA A 132 -0.43 -3.21 33.52
C ALA A 132 -1.11 -2.98 34.89
N SER A 133 -1.78 -1.82 35.07
CA SER A 133 -2.39 -1.41 36.34
C SER A 133 -3.90 -1.63 36.45
N SER A 134 -4.61 -1.76 35.32
CA SER A 134 -6.08 -1.88 35.25
C SER A 134 -6.52 -3.23 34.71
N PRO A 135 -7.59 -3.86 35.26
CA PRO A 135 -8.13 -5.14 34.78
C PRO A 135 -8.99 -4.96 33.52
N ILE A 136 -8.42 -4.37 32.46
CA ILE A 136 -9.11 -4.19 31.18
C ILE A 136 -9.15 -5.50 30.42
N SER A 137 -10.30 -5.80 29.83
CA SER A 137 -10.44 -7.00 29.02
C SER A 137 -9.60 -6.89 27.74
N ALA A 138 -8.75 -7.88 27.45
CA ALA A 138 -8.03 -7.96 26.17
C ALA A 138 -9.00 -7.91 24.97
N ARG A 139 -10.24 -8.39 25.18
CA ARG A 139 -11.32 -8.32 24.18
C ARG A 139 -11.69 -6.89 23.80
N SER A 140 -11.91 -5.99 24.74
CA SER A 140 -12.30 -4.61 24.41
C SER A 140 -11.20 -3.88 23.65
N LEU A 141 -9.93 -4.09 24.03
CA LEU A 141 -8.76 -3.53 23.32
C LEU A 141 -8.63 -4.05 21.88
N VAL A 142 -8.70 -5.37 21.69
CA VAL A 142 -8.62 -5.99 20.35
C VAL A 142 -9.77 -5.52 19.46
N MET A 143 -11.00 -5.49 19.97
CA MET A 143 -12.18 -5.08 19.20
C MET A 143 -12.13 -3.62 18.77
N GLU A 144 -11.70 -2.73 19.67
CA GLU A 144 -11.59 -1.30 19.40
C GLU A 144 -10.53 -1.04 18.33
N ALA A 145 -9.34 -1.62 18.47
CA ALA A 145 -8.25 -1.42 17.53
C ALA A 145 -8.52 -2.09 16.16
N ALA A 146 -9.10 -3.29 16.15
CA ALA A 146 -9.52 -3.95 14.93
C ALA A 146 -10.61 -3.12 14.24
N GLY A 147 -11.67 -2.74 14.94
CA GLY A 147 -12.77 -1.94 14.39
C GLY A 147 -12.29 -0.64 13.73
N ALA A 148 -11.38 0.09 14.37
CA ALA A 148 -10.79 1.29 13.79
C ALA A 148 -10.02 1.02 12.49
N SER A 149 -9.26 -0.08 12.43
CA SER A 149 -8.52 -0.45 11.22
C SER A 149 -9.40 -0.96 10.09
N LEU A 150 -10.46 -1.72 10.40
CA LEU A 150 -11.44 -2.18 9.42
C LEU A 150 -12.20 -0.98 8.83
N LEU A 151 -12.61 -0.01 9.66
CA LEU A 151 -13.25 1.23 9.19
C LEU A 151 -12.32 2.05 8.29
N ALA A 152 -11.06 2.23 8.68
CA ALA A 152 -10.09 2.94 7.85
C ALA A 152 -9.88 2.26 6.50
N ALA A 153 -9.73 0.93 6.49
CA ALA A 153 -9.61 0.15 5.25
C ALA A 153 -10.88 0.22 4.40
N ALA A 154 -12.06 0.19 5.01
CA ALA A 154 -13.35 0.33 4.32
C ALA A 154 -13.47 1.68 3.61
N VAL A 155 -13.09 2.78 4.27
CA VAL A 155 -13.11 4.13 3.67
C VAL A 155 -12.16 4.21 2.48
N ILE A 156 -10.94 3.69 2.62
CA ILE A 156 -9.96 3.66 1.52
C ILE A 156 -10.48 2.82 0.35
N GLY A 157 -11.05 1.65 0.64
CA GLY A 157 -11.66 0.79 -0.37
C GLY A 157 -12.86 1.45 -1.06
N ALA A 158 -13.69 2.19 -0.32
CA ALA A 158 -14.82 2.93 -0.89
C ALA A 158 -14.36 4.01 -1.88
N LEU A 159 -13.36 4.81 -1.49
CA LEU A 159 -12.81 5.86 -2.37
C LEU A 159 -12.17 5.25 -3.63
N ALA A 160 -11.38 4.19 -3.48
CA ALA A 160 -10.75 3.51 -4.62
C ALA A 160 -11.79 2.86 -5.54
N GLY A 161 -12.81 2.21 -4.97
CA GLY A 161 -13.90 1.60 -5.72
C GLY A 161 -14.78 2.63 -6.44
N TYR A 162 -15.02 3.79 -5.83
CA TYR A 162 -15.77 4.88 -6.46
C TYR A 162 -15.03 5.42 -7.68
N LEU A 163 -13.72 5.70 -7.56
CA LEU A 163 -12.90 6.17 -8.69
C LEU A 163 -12.88 5.14 -9.83
N LEU A 164 -12.76 3.85 -9.49
CA LEU A 164 -12.80 2.79 -10.49
C LEU A 164 -14.17 2.68 -11.16
N GLY A 165 -15.26 2.74 -10.40
CA GLY A 165 -16.61 2.70 -10.94
C GLY A 165 -16.91 3.90 -11.85
N PHE A 166 -16.50 5.10 -11.44
CA PHE A 166 -16.66 6.33 -12.22
C PHE A 166 -15.88 6.27 -13.55
N GLY A 167 -14.64 5.75 -13.53
CA GLY A 167 -13.86 5.53 -14.75
C GLY A 167 -14.48 4.47 -15.68
N LEU A 168 -15.03 3.39 -15.14
CA LEU A 168 -15.70 2.35 -15.93
C LEU A 168 -16.99 2.86 -16.58
N GLU A 169 -17.80 3.62 -15.84
CA GLU A 169 -19.01 4.27 -16.34
C GLU A 169 -18.67 5.22 -17.51
N ALA A 170 -17.66 6.06 -17.34
CA ALA A 170 -17.17 6.96 -18.39
C ALA A 170 -16.65 6.21 -19.63
N ALA A 171 -15.90 5.12 -19.46
CA ALA A 171 -15.37 4.32 -20.57
C ALA A 171 -16.45 3.58 -21.38
N LEU A 172 -17.59 3.27 -20.75
CA LEU A 172 -18.71 2.56 -21.35
C LEU A 172 -19.75 3.52 -21.99
N GLY A 173 -19.50 4.84 -21.93
CA GLY A 173 -20.38 5.85 -22.52
C GLY A 173 -21.54 6.30 -21.62
N GLY A 174 -21.49 5.99 -20.31
CA GLY A 174 -22.41 6.53 -19.33
C GLY A 174 -22.13 8.02 -19.07
N ALA A 175 -23.18 8.86 -19.12
CA ALA A 175 -23.05 10.29 -18.88
C ALA A 175 -22.80 10.54 -17.38
N GLY A 176 -21.55 10.85 -17.01
CA GLY A 176 -21.07 10.99 -15.62
C GLY A 176 -21.66 12.13 -14.77
N TRP A 177 -22.84 12.69 -15.10
CA TRP A 177 -23.40 13.89 -14.48
C TRP A 177 -24.88 13.79 -14.03
N ASP A 178 -25.50 12.60 -14.07
CA ASP A 178 -26.95 12.45 -13.81
C ASP A 178 -27.38 12.54 -12.33
N TRP A 179 -26.44 12.72 -11.39
CA TRP A 179 -26.75 12.90 -9.96
C TRP A 179 -27.68 14.12 -9.69
N PHE A 180 -27.53 15.21 -10.44
CA PHE A 180 -28.41 16.38 -10.31
C PHE A 180 -29.78 16.17 -10.96
N ALA A 181 -29.88 15.33 -12.01
CA ALA A 181 -31.14 15.00 -12.64
C ALA A 181 -31.97 14.04 -11.78
N ALA A 182 -31.33 13.04 -11.15
CA ALA A 182 -31.99 12.09 -10.24
C ALA A 182 -32.49 12.74 -8.94
N SER A 183 -31.81 13.79 -8.46
CA SER A 183 -32.28 14.56 -7.30
C SER A 183 -33.41 15.54 -7.64
N GLY A 184 -33.52 15.98 -8.90
CA GLY A 184 -34.66 16.76 -9.40
C GLY A 184 -35.93 15.93 -9.64
N THR A 185 -35.81 14.68 -10.08
CA THR A 185 -36.96 13.79 -10.34
C THR A 185 -37.54 13.16 -9.07
N ALA A 186 -36.75 13.00 -8.00
CA ALA A 186 -37.27 12.61 -6.68
C ALA A 186 -38.19 13.68 -6.05
N ALA A 187 -38.08 14.95 -6.47
CA ALA A 187 -38.99 16.02 -6.05
C ALA A 187 -40.24 16.15 -6.94
N ALA A 188 -40.20 15.64 -8.18
CA ALA A 188 -41.33 15.64 -9.11
C ALA A 188 -42.20 14.37 -9.06
N GLY A 189 -41.72 13.30 -8.40
CA GLY A 189 -42.39 12.00 -8.31
C GLY A 189 -43.54 11.88 -7.31
N PHE A 190 -44.20 12.97 -6.91
CA PHE A 190 -45.38 12.94 -6.04
C PHE A 190 -46.69 13.38 -6.70
N GLY A 191 -46.73 13.47 -8.04
CA GLY A 191 -47.96 13.83 -8.74
C GLY A 191 -47.95 13.51 -10.23
N ALA A 192 -48.08 12.23 -10.59
CA ALA A 192 -48.74 11.79 -11.84
C ALA A 192 -48.68 10.26 -11.94
N ALA A 193 -49.55 9.58 -11.18
CA ALA A 193 -49.83 8.16 -11.39
C ALA A 193 -51.14 8.02 -12.18
N VAL A 194 -51.07 8.03 -13.51
CA VAL A 194 -52.01 7.32 -14.41
C VAL A 194 -51.25 6.95 -15.69
N PRO A 195 -50.92 5.68 -15.94
CA PRO A 195 -50.39 5.27 -17.23
C PRO A 195 -51.54 5.09 -18.23
N ASP A 196 -51.51 5.88 -19.31
CA ASP A 196 -52.42 5.74 -20.45
C ASP A 196 -51.90 4.59 -21.35
N PRO A 197 -52.65 3.49 -21.55
CA PRO A 197 -52.15 2.29 -22.23
C PRO A 197 -51.95 2.45 -23.75
N ALA A 198 -52.25 3.63 -24.32
CA ALA A 198 -52.16 3.89 -25.76
C ALA A 198 -50.78 4.38 -26.23
N ALA A 199 -49.89 4.82 -25.32
CA ALA A 199 -48.57 5.34 -25.69
C ALA A 199 -47.47 4.25 -25.83
N ALA A 200 -47.76 3.00 -25.45
CA ALA A 200 -46.80 1.89 -25.51
C ALA A 200 -46.58 1.28 -26.91
N ALA A 201 -47.26 1.80 -27.95
CA ALA A 201 -47.24 1.21 -29.29
C ALA A 201 -46.42 2.01 -30.34
N ALA A 202 -45.76 3.11 -29.97
CA ALA A 202 -45.00 3.94 -30.90
C ALA A 202 -43.53 4.08 -30.48
N GLY A 203 -42.80 2.97 -30.43
CA GLY A 203 -41.33 2.97 -30.36
C GLY A 203 -40.71 3.00 -31.77
N PRO A 204 -39.57 3.70 -31.98
CA PRO A 204 -38.90 3.74 -33.28
C PRO A 204 -38.45 2.33 -33.71
N PRO A 205 -38.53 1.99 -35.00
CA PRO A 205 -38.21 0.65 -35.47
C PRO A 205 -36.70 0.44 -35.45
N GLY A 206 -36.21 -0.42 -34.56
CA GLY A 206 -34.83 -0.92 -34.65
C GLY A 206 -34.16 -1.43 -33.38
N SER A 207 -34.67 -1.16 -32.17
CA SER A 207 -34.06 -1.72 -30.95
C SER A 207 -34.71 -3.05 -30.59
N SER A 208 -34.02 -4.15 -30.91
CA SER A 208 -34.41 -5.46 -30.38
C SER A 208 -34.51 -5.41 -28.84
N PRO A 209 -35.48 -6.09 -28.20
CA PRO A 209 -35.58 -6.16 -26.74
C PRO A 209 -34.35 -6.78 -26.07
N LEU A 210 -33.50 -7.47 -26.84
CA LEU A 210 -32.18 -7.95 -26.40
C LEU A 210 -31.15 -6.82 -26.29
N ALA A 211 -31.27 -5.73 -27.06
CA ALA A 211 -30.40 -4.57 -26.95
C ALA A 211 -30.72 -3.75 -25.68
N SER A 212 -31.99 -3.65 -25.30
CA SER A 212 -32.39 -3.04 -24.02
C SER A 212 -32.03 -3.91 -22.81
N PHE A 213 -32.16 -5.24 -22.91
CA PHE A 213 -31.68 -6.16 -21.86
C PHE A 213 -30.15 -6.21 -21.75
N ALA A 214 -29.41 -6.07 -22.86
CA ALA A 214 -27.95 -5.95 -22.85
C ALA A 214 -27.47 -4.59 -22.32
N PHE A 215 -28.27 -3.53 -22.49
CA PHE A 215 -28.02 -2.20 -21.93
C PHE A 215 -28.23 -2.18 -20.40
N GLU A 216 -29.27 -2.85 -19.88
CA GLU A 216 -29.51 -3.01 -18.43
C GLU A 216 -28.43 -3.85 -17.71
N LEU A 217 -27.69 -4.71 -18.43
CA LEU A 217 -26.57 -5.49 -17.91
C LEU A 217 -25.22 -4.74 -17.97
N GLY A 218 -25.17 -3.54 -18.54
CA GLY A 218 -23.94 -2.79 -18.83
C GLY A 218 -23.63 -1.60 -17.91
N GLU A 219 -24.55 -1.18 -17.04
CA GLU A 219 -24.33 -0.02 -16.17
C GLU A 219 -23.52 -0.41 -14.92
N VAL A 220 -22.30 0.12 -14.84
CA VAL A 220 -21.45 0.02 -13.63
C VAL A 220 -21.77 1.21 -12.73
N SER A 221 -22.59 1.01 -11.70
CA SER A 221 -22.86 2.09 -10.76
C SER A 221 -21.64 2.33 -9.84
N PRO A 222 -21.13 3.57 -9.75
CA PRO A 222 -19.93 3.87 -8.97
C PRO A 222 -20.15 3.63 -7.47
N ALA A 223 -21.40 3.77 -7.00
CA ALA A 223 -21.80 3.45 -5.64
C ALA A 223 -21.65 1.95 -5.32
N MET A 224 -22.02 1.05 -6.24
CA MET A 224 -21.87 -0.39 -6.01
C MET A 224 -20.42 -0.83 -6.04
N ALA A 225 -19.62 -0.26 -6.94
CA ALA A 225 -18.17 -0.48 -6.96
C ALA A 225 -17.52 0.00 -5.65
N ALA A 226 -17.91 1.16 -5.13
CA ALA A 226 -17.46 1.67 -3.84
C ALA A 226 -17.82 0.74 -2.68
N LEU A 227 -19.08 0.27 -2.60
CA LEU A 227 -19.52 -0.64 -1.54
C LEU A 227 -18.78 -1.98 -1.61
N ALA A 228 -18.65 -2.58 -2.79
CA ALA A 228 -17.95 -3.84 -2.98
C ALA A 228 -16.46 -3.74 -2.58
N CYS A 229 -15.78 -2.68 -3.01
CA CYS A 229 -14.38 -2.45 -2.66
C CYS A 229 -14.20 -2.11 -1.17
N SER A 230 -15.15 -1.38 -0.56
CA SER A 230 -15.13 -1.11 0.89
C SER A 230 -15.19 -2.40 1.70
N ALA A 231 -16.08 -3.33 1.32
CA ALA A 231 -16.20 -4.63 1.98
C ALA A 231 -14.95 -5.48 1.76
N LEU A 232 -14.39 -5.48 0.54
CA LEU A 232 -13.17 -6.21 0.21
C LEU A 232 -11.97 -5.74 1.06
N PHE A 233 -11.69 -4.44 1.09
CA PHE A 233 -10.57 -3.90 1.85
C PHE A 233 -10.76 -4.08 3.37
N ALA A 234 -12.01 -4.00 3.85
CA ALA A 234 -12.33 -4.32 5.23
C ALA A 234 -12.06 -5.80 5.56
N ALA A 235 -12.43 -6.73 4.67
CA ALA A 235 -12.12 -8.16 4.83
C ALA A 235 -10.61 -8.41 4.81
N VAL A 236 -9.87 -7.76 3.91
CA VAL A 236 -8.40 -7.79 3.88
C VAL A 236 -7.81 -7.33 5.23
N ALA A 237 -8.35 -6.26 5.81
CA ALA A 237 -7.96 -5.79 7.14
C ALA A 237 -8.29 -6.82 8.23
N GLY A 238 -9.54 -7.31 8.27
CA GLY A 238 -10.02 -8.23 9.29
C GLY A 238 -9.31 -9.58 9.26
N GLY A 239 -8.99 -10.11 8.09
CA GLY A 239 -8.24 -11.36 7.95
C GLY A 239 -6.83 -11.25 8.53
N SER A 240 -6.15 -10.11 8.31
CA SER A 240 -4.83 -9.85 8.93
C SER A 240 -4.90 -9.77 10.47
N TRP A 241 -6.00 -9.23 11.01
CA TRP A 241 -6.27 -9.20 12.44
C TRP A 241 -6.58 -10.57 13.01
N ALA A 242 -7.40 -11.37 12.31
CA ALA A 242 -7.69 -12.74 12.69
C ALA A 242 -6.41 -13.57 12.79
N ILE A 243 -5.51 -13.47 11.79
CA ILE A 243 -4.20 -14.12 11.80
C ILE A 243 -3.37 -13.69 13.02
N SER A 244 -3.34 -12.39 13.32
CA SER A 244 -2.60 -11.85 14.47
C SER A 244 -3.13 -12.36 15.81
N VAL A 245 -4.45 -12.37 15.99
CA VAL A 245 -5.10 -12.78 17.24
C VAL A 245 -4.94 -14.29 17.46
N VAL A 246 -5.04 -15.09 16.40
CA VAL A 246 -4.73 -16.52 16.45
C VAL A 246 -3.28 -16.74 16.88
N ARG A 247 -2.32 -16.00 16.30
CA ARG A 247 -0.91 -16.06 16.72
C ARG A 247 -0.75 -15.74 18.20
N LEU A 248 -1.30 -14.63 18.67
CA LEU A 248 -1.14 -14.17 20.05
C LEU A 248 -1.87 -15.07 21.08
N ALA A 249 -2.97 -15.71 20.68
CA ALA A 249 -3.68 -16.67 21.52
C ALA A 249 -2.99 -18.05 21.57
N SER A 250 -2.25 -18.42 20.53
CA SER A 250 -1.58 -19.73 20.39
C SER A 250 -0.29 -19.89 21.19
N ARG A 251 0.32 -18.79 21.65
CA ARG A 251 1.68 -18.77 22.23
C ARG A 251 1.84 -19.58 23.54
N ARG A 252 0.74 -20.00 24.17
CA ARG A 252 0.74 -20.72 25.46
C ARG A 252 0.47 -22.25 25.39
N ARG A 253 0.33 -22.92 24.22
CA ARG A 253 0.18 -24.41 24.18
C ARG A 253 0.53 -25.07 22.83
N SER A 254 1.23 -26.21 22.93
CA SER A 254 1.73 -27.19 21.92
C SER A 254 0.99 -27.36 20.57
N GLN A 255 1.76 -27.67 19.51
CA GLN A 255 1.52 -28.28 18.17
C GLN A 255 0.11 -28.32 17.51
N ARG A 256 -0.99 -28.34 18.25
CA ARG A 256 -2.37 -28.19 17.71
C ARG A 256 -2.67 -26.76 17.27
N ALA A 257 -1.99 -25.76 17.84
CA ALA A 257 -2.17 -24.37 17.46
C ALA A 257 -1.55 -24.05 16.08
N GLU A 258 -0.51 -24.77 15.68
CA GLU A 258 0.07 -24.70 14.33
C GLU A 258 -0.92 -25.20 13.27
N LYS A 259 -1.75 -26.21 13.58
CA LYS A 259 -2.81 -26.69 12.67
C LYS A 259 -3.94 -25.68 12.51
N ILE A 260 -4.30 -24.93 13.56
CA ILE A 260 -5.34 -23.89 13.50
C ILE A 260 -4.83 -22.63 12.77
N VAL A 261 -3.57 -22.25 12.99
CA VAL A 261 -2.88 -21.23 12.17
C VAL A 261 -2.83 -21.68 10.71
N GLY A 262 -2.51 -22.95 10.45
CA GLY A 262 -2.53 -23.54 9.12
C GLY A 262 -3.90 -23.50 8.44
N ILE A 263 -4.99 -23.75 9.18
CA ILE A 263 -6.38 -23.68 8.65
C ILE A 263 -6.83 -22.23 8.40
N VAL A 264 -6.47 -21.27 9.27
CA VAL A 264 -6.79 -19.85 9.07
C VAL A 264 -5.96 -19.25 7.93
N VAL A 265 -4.69 -19.63 7.82
CA VAL A 265 -3.82 -19.28 6.68
C VAL A 265 -4.29 -19.98 5.40
N ALA A 266 -4.82 -21.21 5.46
CA ALA A 266 -5.41 -21.92 4.33
C ALA A 266 -6.77 -21.35 3.89
N CYS A 267 -7.60 -20.84 4.83
CA CYS A 267 -8.83 -20.11 4.49
C CYS A 267 -8.54 -18.71 3.94
N ALA A 268 -7.50 -18.04 4.44
CA ALA A 268 -6.99 -16.78 3.90
C ALA A 268 -6.33 -16.96 2.51
N LEU A 269 -5.58 -18.06 2.31
CA LEU A 269 -5.06 -18.48 1.01
C LEU A 269 -6.18 -18.99 0.09
N GLY A 270 -7.26 -19.53 0.64
CA GLY A 270 -8.49 -19.88 -0.09
C GLY A 270 -9.23 -18.64 -0.57
N LEU A 271 -9.23 -17.56 0.21
CA LEU A 271 -9.74 -16.24 -0.19
C LEU A 271 -8.84 -15.53 -1.19
N ALA A 272 -7.52 -15.64 -1.02
CA ALA A 272 -6.55 -15.25 -2.04
C ALA A 272 -6.62 -16.15 -3.28
N GLY A 273 -7.13 -17.38 -3.15
CA GLY A 273 -7.40 -18.34 -4.22
C GLY A 273 -8.73 -18.10 -4.92
N THR A 274 -9.74 -17.54 -4.26
CA THR A 274 -10.95 -16.99 -4.90
C THR A 274 -10.68 -15.62 -5.53
N ALA A 275 -9.74 -14.84 -4.99
CA ALA A 275 -9.09 -13.75 -5.71
C ALA A 275 -8.05 -14.26 -6.74
N GLY A 276 -7.71 -15.55 -6.73
CA GLY A 276 -6.94 -16.27 -7.75
C GLY A 276 -7.83 -16.89 -8.83
N ALA A 277 -9.16 -16.95 -8.60
CA ALA A 277 -10.18 -17.12 -9.64
C ALA A 277 -10.29 -15.88 -10.56
N PHE A 278 -9.27 -15.01 -10.48
CA PHE A 278 -8.68 -14.13 -11.48
C PHE A 278 -8.36 -14.73 -12.86
N VAL A 279 -9.11 -15.74 -13.27
CA VAL A 279 -9.36 -16.01 -14.69
C VAL A 279 -10.60 -15.22 -15.16
N CYS A 280 -11.36 -14.61 -14.22
CA CYS A 280 -12.64 -13.94 -14.48
C CYS A 280 -12.63 -12.40 -14.36
N GLY A 281 -11.47 -11.74 -14.35
CA GLY A 281 -11.39 -10.28 -14.57
C GLY A 281 -12.21 -9.78 -15.77
N PRO A 282 -12.21 -10.48 -16.94
CA PRO A 282 -13.10 -10.14 -18.04
C PRO A 282 -14.58 -10.43 -17.77
N ILE A 283 -14.92 -11.40 -16.91
CA ILE A 283 -16.32 -11.78 -16.62
C ILE A 283 -16.97 -10.80 -15.63
N LEU A 284 -16.23 -10.28 -14.64
CA LEU A 284 -16.74 -9.25 -13.73
C LEU A 284 -16.95 -7.91 -14.46
N ALA A 285 -16.03 -7.56 -15.37
CA ALA A 285 -16.19 -6.39 -16.23
C ALA A 285 -17.32 -6.60 -17.25
N ALA A 286 -17.52 -7.81 -17.76
CA ALA A 286 -18.64 -8.16 -18.64
C ALA A 286 -19.99 -8.31 -17.92
N ALA A 287 -20.00 -8.53 -16.60
CA ALA A 287 -21.19 -8.69 -15.77
C ALA A 287 -21.65 -7.37 -15.11
N GLY A 288 -20.95 -6.26 -15.35
CA GLY A 288 -21.35 -4.94 -14.86
C GLY A 288 -21.57 -4.88 -13.34
N SER A 289 -22.68 -4.27 -12.92
CA SER A 289 -23.07 -4.12 -11.51
C SER A 289 -23.28 -5.44 -10.75
N ALA A 290 -23.69 -6.52 -11.44
CA ALA A 290 -23.92 -7.82 -10.81
C ALA A 290 -22.62 -8.46 -10.30
N GLY A 291 -21.52 -8.26 -11.03
CA GLY A 291 -20.19 -8.71 -10.61
C GLY A 291 -19.76 -8.09 -9.28
N PHE A 292 -19.91 -6.76 -9.14
CA PHE A 292 -19.59 -6.04 -7.91
C PHE A 292 -20.49 -6.46 -6.73
N ALA A 293 -21.76 -6.76 -6.97
CA ALA A 293 -22.66 -7.24 -5.92
C ALA A 293 -22.21 -8.61 -5.35
N ILE A 294 -21.80 -9.55 -6.21
CA ILE A 294 -21.28 -10.86 -5.79
C ILE A 294 -19.99 -10.70 -4.98
N LEU A 295 -19.07 -9.85 -5.46
CA LEU A 295 -17.82 -9.54 -4.75
C LEU A 295 -18.11 -8.95 -3.35
N GLY A 296 -19.03 -7.98 -3.27
CA GLY A 296 -19.43 -7.36 -2.02
C GLY A 296 -20.06 -8.36 -1.04
N ALA A 297 -20.95 -9.23 -1.51
CA ALA A 297 -21.58 -10.27 -0.68
C ALA A 297 -20.56 -11.28 -0.15
N ALA A 298 -19.62 -11.72 -0.99
CA ALA A 298 -18.54 -12.61 -0.58
C ALA A 298 -17.63 -11.96 0.48
N ALA A 299 -17.26 -10.69 0.28
CA ALA A 299 -16.44 -9.96 1.24
C ALA A 299 -17.15 -9.75 2.59
N LEU A 300 -18.46 -9.46 2.59
CA LEU A 300 -19.27 -9.37 3.80
C LEU A 300 -19.36 -10.70 4.56
N ALA A 301 -19.52 -11.81 3.85
CA ALA A 301 -19.51 -13.14 4.48
C ALA A 301 -18.17 -13.41 5.19
N CYS A 302 -17.05 -13.00 4.58
CA CYS A 302 -15.72 -13.12 5.18
C CYS A 302 -15.58 -12.28 6.44
N LEU A 303 -16.04 -11.02 6.41
CA LEU A 303 -16.06 -10.14 7.57
C LEU A 303 -16.82 -10.74 8.76
N VAL A 304 -17.96 -11.41 8.51
CA VAL A 304 -18.73 -12.08 9.56
C VAL A 304 -17.91 -13.20 10.21
N VAL A 305 -17.22 -14.01 9.40
CA VAL A 305 -16.34 -15.09 9.89
C VAL A 305 -15.17 -14.52 10.70
N GLU A 306 -14.52 -13.48 10.20
CA GLU A 306 -13.40 -12.81 10.87
C GLU A 306 -13.82 -12.19 12.20
N ALA A 307 -14.97 -11.51 12.23
CA ALA A 307 -15.53 -10.96 13.46
C ALA A 307 -15.81 -12.06 14.49
N ALA A 308 -16.35 -13.21 14.06
CA ALA A 308 -16.56 -14.36 14.94
C ALA A 308 -15.23 -14.89 15.52
N VAL A 309 -14.18 -15.02 14.68
CA VAL A 309 -12.83 -15.44 15.11
C VAL A 309 -12.27 -14.47 16.16
N LEU A 310 -12.37 -13.17 15.90
CA LEU A 310 -11.89 -12.14 16.82
C LEU A 310 -12.64 -12.23 18.16
N VAL A 311 -13.97 -12.38 18.15
CA VAL A 311 -14.79 -12.45 19.37
C VAL A 311 -14.46 -13.67 20.22
N VAL A 312 -14.19 -14.81 19.59
CA VAL A 312 -13.89 -16.08 20.28
C VAL A 312 -12.47 -16.11 20.84
N LEU A 313 -11.49 -15.58 20.09
CA LEU A 313 -10.07 -15.69 20.45
C LEU A 313 -9.51 -14.48 21.20
N SER A 314 -10.13 -13.29 21.12
CA SER A 314 -9.64 -12.09 21.80
C SER A 314 -9.46 -12.24 23.32
N PRO A 315 -10.29 -13.00 24.08
CA PRO A 315 -10.07 -13.19 25.51
C PRO A 315 -8.83 -14.03 25.84
N ARG A 316 -8.27 -14.75 24.86
CA ARG A 316 -7.11 -15.64 25.03
C ARG A 316 -5.78 -15.00 24.62
N VAL A 317 -5.80 -13.74 24.19
CA VAL A 317 -4.61 -13.01 23.72
C VAL A 317 -3.63 -12.78 24.88
N ASP A 318 -2.37 -13.14 24.67
CA ASP A 318 -1.31 -12.90 25.64
C ASP A 318 -0.88 -11.42 25.63
N MET A 319 -1.42 -10.63 26.57
CA MET A 319 -1.13 -9.20 26.66
C MET A 319 0.34 -8.89 26.99
N VAL A 320 1.08 -9.81 27.61
CA VAL A 320 2.51 -9.63 27.87
C VAL A 320 3.29 -9.61 26.56
N ALA A 321 2.94 -10.51 25.63
CA ALA A 321 3.51 -10.52 24.29
C ALA A 321 3.17 -9.23 23.53
N VAL A 322 1.94 -8.74 23.65
CA VAL A 322 1.51 -7.47 23.02
C VAL A 322 2.32 -6.29 23.54
N VAL A 323 2.54 -6.20 24.85
CA VAL A 323 3.36 -5.14 25.47
C VAL A 323 4.81 -5.21 24.99
N GLN A 324 5.41 -6.40 24.99
CA GLN A 324 6.79 -6.58 24.51
C GLN A 324 6.95 -6.22 23.02
N GLU A 325 5.99 -6.60 22.18
CA GLU A 325 5.98 -6.27 20.75
C GLU A 325 5.69 -4.79 20.49
N SER A 326 4.91 -4.13 21.37
CA SER A 326 4.60 -2.69 21.30
C SER A 326 5.71 -1.78 21.82
N ALA A 327 6.58 -2.28 22.72
CA ALA A 327 7.64 -1.48 23.34
C ALA A 327 8.52 -0.72 22.33
N LEU A 328 8.81 -1.33 21.19
CA LEU A 328 9.57 -0.69 20.12
C LEU A 328 8.79 0.44 19.44
N ALA A 329 7.48 0.29 19.24
CA ALA A 329 6.65 1.37 18.72
C ALA A 329 6.62 2.55 19.72
N VAL A 330 6.60 2.25 21.01
CA VAL A 330 6.58 3.23 22.10
C VAL A 330 7.87 4.04 22.19
N GLU A 331 9.04 3.39 22.11
CA GLU A 331 10.33 4.10 22.11
C GLU A 331 10.47 5.09 20.94
N LEU A 332 9.73 4.85 19.85
CA LEU A 332 9.76 5.68 18.65
C LEU A 332 8.59 6.66 18.53
N ASP A 333 7.62 6.61 19.44
CA ASP A 333 6.46 7.51 19.45
C ASP A 333 6.83 9.01 19.66
N PRO A 334 7.86 9.36 20.47
CA PRO A 334 8.35 10.74 20.56
C PRO A 334 8.88 11.28 19.22
N PHE A 335 9.35 10.40 18.34
CA PHE A 335 9.86 10.72 17.03
C PHE A 335 8.74 10.58 15.99
N GLY A 336 7.73 11.45 16.09
CA GLY A 336 6.57 11.44 15.21
C GLY A 336 6.89 11.70 13.72
N VAL A 337 5.85 11.71 12.88
CA VAL A 337 5.95 11.92 11.41
C VAL A 337 6.63 13.25 11.05
N PHE A 338 6.57 14.25 11.94
CA PHE A 338 7.19 15.56 11.78
C PHE A 338 8.49 15.73 12.59
N SER A 339 9.07 14.63 13.08
CA SER A 339 10.35 14.69 13.80
C SER A 339 11.44 15.20 12.87
N ALA A 340 12.29 16.10 13.40
CA ALA A 340 13.51 16.55 12.71
C ALA A 340 14.55 15.42 12.55
N LEU A 341 14.36 14.28 13.22
CA LEU A 341 15.17 13.09 13.00
C LEU A 341 14.89 12.49 11.64
N ASP A 342 15.98 12.21 10.93
CA ASP A 342 15.95 11.55 9.63
C ASP A 342 15.12 10.25 9.70
N PRO A 343 14.06 10.10 8.88
CA PRO A 343 13.24 8.89 8.86
C PRO A 343 14.06 7.62 8.60
N ASP A 344 15.22 7.74 7.94
CA ASP A 344 16.16 6.64 7.74
C ASP A 344 16.70 6.12 9.08
N VAL A 345 17.07 7.01 9.99
CA VAL A 345 17.63 6.66 11.31
C VAL A 345 16.58 5.96 12.16
N GLN A 346 15.32 6.41 12.11
CA GLN A 346 14.22 5.73 12.80
C GLN A 346 14.00 4.32 12.25
N SER A 347 14.03 4.15 10.93
CA SER A 347 13.86 2.85 10.28
C SER A 347 15.00 1.88 10.64
N ASP A 348 16.25 2.38 10.66
CA ASP A 348 17.45 1.64 11.05
C ASP A 348 17.39 1.21 12.52
N TYR A 349 16.96 2.10 13.42
CA TYR A 349 16.82 1.80 14.84
C TYR A 349 15.76 0.71 15.07
N ARG A 350 14.56 0.87 14.47
CA ARG A 350 13.49 -0.15 14.47
C ARG A 350 14.02 -1.51 14.02
N ARG A 351 14.79 -1.50 12.94
CA ARG A 351 15.36 -2.70 12.34
C ARG A 351 16.36 -3.38 13.27
N ARG A 352 17.30 -2.62 13.86
CA ARG A 352 18.34 -3.17 14.75
C ARG A 352 17.74 -3.89 15.94
N ILE A 353 16.73 -3.30 16.59
CA ILE A 353 16.05 -3.94 17.72
C ILE A 353 15.33 -5.22 17.26
N LYS A 354 14.63 -5.19 16.12
CA LYS A 354 13.95 -6.39 15.59
C LYS A 354 14.91 -7.51 15.21
N VAL A 355 16.09 -7.19 14.68
CA VAL A 355 17.13 -8.17 14.35
C VAL A 355 17.76 -8.73 15.64
N ALA A 356 18.07 -7.88 16.63
CA ALA A 356 18.64 -8.30 17.90
C ALA A 356 17.73 -9.24 18.70
N ARG A 357 16.41 -9.10 18.58
CA ARG A 357 15.43 -9.98 19.22
C ARG A 357 15.25 -11.34 18.51
N ARG A 358 15.86 -11.55 17.33
CA ARG A 358 15.72 -12.79 16.56
C ARG A 358 16.91 -13.72 16.80
N GLY A 359 16.65 -15.01 16.91
CA GLY A 359 17.69 -16.04 16.90
C GLY A 359 18.43 -16.08 15.55
N PRO A 360 19.67 -16.59 15.52
CA PRO A 360 20.45 -16.70 14.30
C PRO A 360 19.81 -17.72 13.34
N VAL A 361 19.17 -17.23 12.27
CA VAL A 361 18.63 -18.08 11.19
C VAL A 361 19.70 -18.21 10.11
N PHE A 362 20.07 -19.44 9.75
CA PHE A 362 21.17 -19.81 8.85
C PHE A 362 22.56 -19.41 9.36
N ARG A 363 23.62 -20.07 8.89
CA ARG A 363 25.01 -19.69 9.17
C ARG A 363 25.60 -19.04 7.92
N LEU A 364 26.61 -18.20 8.09
CA LEU A 364 27.36 -17.70 6.94
C LEU A 364 27.96 -18.92 6.23
N PRO A 365 27.70 -19.14 4.92
CA PRO A 365 28.34 -20.21 4.21
C PRO A 365 29.86 -19.97 4.16
N ALA A 366 30.64 -21.04 4.15
CA ALA A 366 32.09 -20.99 4.02
C ALA A 366 32.47 -20.63 2.57
N ALA A 367 32.27 -19.37 2.20
CA ALA A 367 32.72 -18.80 0.94
C ALA A 367 34.10 -18.15 1.11
N GLN A 368 34.88 -18.06 0.04
CA GLN A 368 36.19 -17.38 0.02
C GLN A 368 36.21 -16.29 -1.05
N GLY A 369 37.00 -15.22 -0.81
CA GLY A 369 37.18 -14.12 -1.75
C GLY A 369 35.89 -13.33 -2.05
N ARG A 370 35.68 -12.99 -3.32
CA ARG A 370 34.53 -12.17 -3.80
C ARG A 370 33.16 -12.78 -3.49
N PHE A 371 33.08 -14.10 -3.43
CA PHE A 371 31.81 -14.80 -3.16
C PHE A 371 31.31 -14.59 -1.74
N VAL A 372 32.17 -14.19 -0.80
CA VAL A 372 31.77 -13.87 0.58
C VAL A 372 30.75 -12.72 0.60
N PHE A 373 30.96 -11.69 -0.21
CA PHE A 373 30.07 -10.53 -0.27
C PHE A 373 28.71 -10.90 -0.83
N ILE A 374 28.68 -11.67 -1.93
CA ILE A 374 27.44 -12.16 -2.54
C ILE A 374 26.67 -13.05 -1.56
N ALA A 375 27.36 -13.98 -0.88
CA ALA A 375 26.72 -14.85 0.08
C ALA A 375 26.22 -14.10 1.32
N ARG A 376 26.99 -13.12 1.81
CA ARG A 376 26.63 -12.26 2.93
C ARG A 376 25.44 -11.36 2.59
N SER A 377 25.42 -10.75 1.41
CA SER A 377 24.32 -9.90 0.96
C SER A 377 23.05 -10.72 0.71
N ALA A 378 23.16 -11.91 0.10
CA ALA A 378 22.05 -12.85 -0.03
C ALA A 378 21.49 -13.28 1.33
N LEU A 379 22.35 -13.61 2.29
CA LEU A 379 21.95 -13.96 3.64
C LEU A 379 21.36 -12.76 4.41
N SER A 380 21.84 -11.54 4.14
CA SER A 380 21.23 -10.31 4.66
C SER A 380 19.82 -10.10 4.13
N LEU A 381 19.59 -10.31 2.82
CA LEU A 381 18.26 -10.24 2.20
C LEU A 381 17.30 -11.27 2.82
N VAL A 382 17.74 -12.52 2.94
CA VAL A 382 16.94 -13.61 3.53
C VAL A 382 16.64 -13.34 5.00
N ARG A 383 17.61 -12.86 5.79
CA ARG A 383 17.37 -12.56 7.22
C ARG A 383 16.50 -11.33 7.43
N GLN A 384 16.48 -10.40 6.48
CA GLN A 384 15.89 -9.08 6.65
C GLN A 384 14.75 -8.83 5.67
N PHE A 385 13.73 -9.67 5.79
CA PHE A 385 12.48 -9.63 5.04
C PHE A 385 11.72 -8.29 5.04
N GLU A 386 12.06 -7.34 5.90
CA GLU A 386 11.44 -6.00 5.86
C GLU A 386 11.76 -5.31 4.54
N GLY A 387 12.95 -5.61 3.98
CA GLY A 387 13.35 -5.02 2.71
C GLY A 387 12.98 -5.79 1.44
N LEU A 388 12.45 -7.01 1.59
CA LEU A 388 11.97 -7.76 0.44
C LEU A 388 10.71 -7.13 -0.15
N ALA A 389 9.84 -6.55 0.68
CA ALA A 389 8.65 -5.86 0.20
C ALA A 389 9.01 -4.66 -0.70
N GLY A 390 10.05 -3.91 -0.33
CA GLY A 390 10.55 -2.80 -1.13
C GLY A 390 11.15 -3.24 -2.47
N LEU A 391 11.91 -4.33 -2.48
CA LEU A 391 12.42 -4.95 -3.72
C LEU A 391 11.30 -5.48 -4.61
N VAL A 392 10.23 -6.05 -4.01
CA VAL A 392 9.05 -6.49 -4.76
C VAL A 392 8.34 -5.31 -5.41
N VAL A 393 8.13 -4.21 -4.68
CA VAL A 393 7.54 -2.99 -5.25
C VAL A 393 8.40 -2.43 -6.39
N LEU A 394 9.73 -2.43 -6.21
CA LEU A 394 10.67 -1.98 -7.24
C LEU A 394 10.57 -2.84 -8.52
N GLY A 395 10.55 -4.17 -8.37
CA GLY A 395 10.52 -5.11 -9.51
C GLY A 395 9.15 -5.30 -10.16
N ALA A 396 8.08 -5.28 -9.38
CA ALA A 396 6.73 -5.58 -9.85
C ALA A 396 5.92 -4.33 -10.24
N ALA A 397 6.24 -3.15 -9.69
CA ALA A 397 5.48 -1.93 -9.95
C ALA A 397 6.34 -0.80 -10.52
N THR A 398 7.43 -0.43 -9.86
CA THR A 398 8.21 0.77 -10.24
C THR A 398 8.95 0.59 -11.57
N THR A 399 9.61 -0.54 -11.78
CA THR A 399 10.35 -0.81 -13.03
C THR A 399 9.42 -1.07 -14.22
N PRO A 400 8.35 -1.87 -14.15
CA PRO A 400 7.42 -2.04 -15.27
C PRO A 400 6.69 -0.75 -15.63
N LEU A 401 6.34 0.09 -14.63
CA LEU A 401 5.76 1.41 -14.88
C LEU A 401 6.72 2.34 -15.62
N GLY A 402 8.02 2.28 -15.30
CA GLY A 402 9.06 3.00 -16.06
C GLY A 402 9.18 2.51 -17.50
N VAL A 403 9.17 1.20 -17.71
CA VAL A 403 9.19 0.60 -19.06
C VAL A 403 7.95 1.02 -19.86
N ALA A 404 6.76 1.00 -19.25
CA ALA A 404 5.53 1.44 -19.90
C ALA A 404 5.58 2.94 -20.26
N ALA A 405 6.04 3.79 -19.33
CA ALA A 405 6.20 5.23 -19.58
C ALA A 405 7.16 5.52 -20.75
N LEU A 406 8.29 4.80 -20.80
CA LEU A 406 9.31 4.94 -21.84
C LEU A 406 8.91 4.40 -23.22
N PHE A 407 7.81 3.66 -23.30
CA PHE A 407 7.18 3.27 -24.57
C PHE A 407 5.91 4.08 -24.87
N GLY A 408 5.69 5.18 -24.16
CA GLY A 408 4.61 6.13 -24.47
C GLY A 408 3.27 5.83 -23.79
N ALA A 409 3.19 4.90 -22.84
CA ALA A 409 1.96 4.66 -22.09
C ALA A 409 1.74 5.78 -21.06
N GLY A 410 0.65 6.54 -21.19
CA GLY A 410 0.12 7.39 -20.11
C GLY A 410 0.62 8.83 -20.02
N ALA A 411 0.98 9.46 -21.15
CA ALA A 411 1.30 10.90 -21.27
C ALA A 411 2.49 11.36 -20.38
N PRO A 412 2.92 12.63 -20.37
CA PRO A 412 4.05 13.10 -19.55
C PRO A 412 3.88 12.85 -18.05
N VAL A 413 2.63 12.69 -17.61
CA VAL A 413 2.23 12.47 -16.22
C VAL A 413 2.77 11.14 -15.68
N THR A 414 2.88 10.09 -16.50
CA THR A 414 3.47 8.80 -16.07
C THR A 414 4.95 8.92 -15.74
N PHE A 415 5.72 9.79 -16.41
CA PHE A 415 7.11 10.06 -16.03
C PHE A 415 7.22 10.73 -14.65
N LEU A 416 6.29 11.63 -14.32
CA LEU A 416 6.21 12.25 -12.99
C LEU A 416 5.85 11.22 -11.92
N PHE A 417 4.88 10.33 -12.20
CA PHE A 417 4.55 9.22 -11.29
C PHE A 417 5.70 8.23 -11.14
N TRP A 418 6.42 7.92 -12.22
CA TRP A 418 7.60 7.06 -12.18
C TRP A 418 8.71 7.67 -11.33
N LEU A 419 9.02 8.94 -11.55
CA LEU A 419 9.99 9.68 -10.74
C LEU A 419 9.54 9.75 -9.28
N MET A 420 8.26 10.01 -9.02
CA MET A 420 7.70 10.03 -7.67
C MET A 420 7.82 8.64 -7.02
N LEU A 421 7.59 7.54 -7.74
CA LEU A 421 7.78 6.20 -7.18
C LEU A 421 9.27 5.91 -6.90
N LEU A 422 10.19 6.36 -7.75
CA LEU A 422 11.63 6.20 -7.53
C LEU A 422 12.16 7.03 -6.35
N VAL A 423 11.62 8.24 -6.13
CA VAL A 423 12.10 9.21 -5.12
C VAL A 423 11.32 9.15 -3.81
N LEU A 424 9.98 9.11 -3.88
CA LEU A 424 9.08 9.21 -2.72
C LEU A 424 8.91 7.86 -1.99
N VAL A 425 9.10 6.72 -2.66
CA VAL A 425 9.23 5.39 -2.01
C VAL A 425 10.65 5.24 -1.42
N ARG A 426 11.03 6.28 -0.66
CA ARG A 426 12.32 6.56 -0.03
C ARG A 426 12.89 5.42 0.83
N PRO A 427 12.10 4.62 1.57
CA PRO A 427 12.66 3.60 2.47
C PRO A 427 12.89 2.22 1.84
N SER A 428 12.30 1.90 0.68
CA SER A 428 12.01 0.49 0.34
C SER A 428 12.71 -0.04 -0.93
N GLY A 429 12.77 0.70 -2.03
CA GLY A 429 13.22 0.07 -3.29
C GLY A 429 14.74 0.11 -3.50
N PRO A 430 15.27 1.20 -4.10
CA PRO A 430 16.66 1.25 -4.56
C PRO A 430 17.67 1.20 -3.41
N ARG A 431 17.27 1.75 -2.26
CA ARG A 431 18.12 1.84 -1.07
C ARG A 431 18.31 0.50 -0.35
N GLU A 432 17.32 -0.37 -0.42
CA GLU A 432 17.40 -1.71 0.16
C GLU A 432 18.21 -2.64 -0.74
N ALA A 433 18.14 -2.41 -2.05
CA ALA A 433 18.91 -3.14 -3.05
C ALA A 433 20.43 -2.90 -2.93
N SER A 434 20.85 -1.70 -2.52
CA SER A 434 22.27 -1.35 -2.30
C SER A 434 22.67 -1.40 -0.81
N ARG A 435 21.94 -2.10 0.05
CA ARG A 435 22.09 -1.89 1.50
C ARG A 435 23.33 -2.53 2.11
N ALA A 436 23.69 -3.74 1.70
CA ALA A 436 24.91 -4.39 2.20
C ALA A 436 26.15 -3.51 1.91
N PHE A 437 26.19 -2.92 0.72
CA PHE A 437 27.19 -1.93 0.32
C PHE A 437 27.20 -0.71 1.26
N ARG A 438 26.04 -0.13 1.55
CA ARG A 438 25.96 1.04 2.46
C ARG A 438 26.36 0.72 3.89
N ASP A 439 26.01 -0.46 4.38
CA ASP A 439 26.40 -0.90 5.73
C ASP A 439 27.93 -1.02 5.83
N ASP A 440 28.61 -1.51 4.78
CA ASP A 440 30.08 -1.59 4.72
C ASP A 440 30.74 -0.22 4.58
N MET A 441 30.17 0.67 3.76
CA MET A 441 30.68 2.05 3.61
C MET A 441 30.44 2.91 4.85
N ARG A 442 29.52 2.53 5.75
CA ARG A 442 29.18 3.31 6.96
C ARG A 442 30.23 3.21 8.06
N VAL A 443 30.87 2.05 8.21
CA VAL A 443 31.84 1.81 9.30
C VAL A 443 33.24 1.81 8.72
N ARG A 444 33.99 2.87 9.01
CA ARG A 444 35.33 3.07 8.44
C ARG A 444 36.31 1.94 8.78
N LEU A 445 36.26 1.43 10.02
CA LEU A 445 37.07 0.26 10.40
C LEU A 445 36.82 -0.97 9.53
N VAL A 446 35.58 -1.17 9.06
CA VAL A 446 35.25 -2.28 8.16
C VAL A 446 35.71 -1.95 6.74
N ARG A 447 35.43 -0.74 6.26
CA ARG A 447 35.83 -0.30 4.90
C ARG A 447 37.34 -0.36 4.67
N ASP A 448 38.13 0.10 5.63
CA ASP A 448 39.60 0.17 5.53
C ASP A 448 40.25 -1.22 5.52
N GLN A 449 39.55 -2.26 6.02
CA GLN A 449 40.01 -3.65 5.99
C GLN A 449 39.62 -4.39 4.69
N LEU A 450 38.78 -3.80 3.84
CA LEU A 450 38.28 -4.44 2.62
C LEU A 450 39.20 -4.11 1.43
N PRO A 451 39.82 -5.11 0.79
CA PRO A 451 40.80 -4.90 -0.29
C PRO A 451 40.17 -4.55 -1.65
N PHE A 452 38.86 -4.27 -1.71
CA PHE A 452 38.10 -4.06 -2.93
C PHE A 452 37.82 -2.58 -3.19
N SER A 453 37.65 -2.20 -4.46
CA SER A 453 37.23 -0.85 -4.85
C SER A 453 35.74 -0.61 -4.54
N VAL A 454 35.32 0.65 -4.41
CA VAL A 454 33.91 1.02 -4.17
C VAL A 454 32.97 0.44 -5.23
N PHE A 455 33.38 0.51 -6.50
CA PHE A 455 32.60 -0.02 -7.61
C PHE A 455 32.45 -1.54 -7.52
N GLU A 456 33.55 -2.25 -7.24
CA GLU A 456 33.53 -3.70 -7.10
C GLU A 456 32.69 -4.15 -5.90
N LEU A 457 32.77 -3.42 -4.78
CA LEU A 457 31.94 -3.67 -3.60
C LEU A 457 30.45 -3.47 -3.94
N LEU A 458 30.11 -2.37 -4.63
CA LEU A 458 28.74 -2.05 -5.03
C LEU A 458 28.14 -3.16 -5.90
N VAL A 459 28.88 -3.65 -6.90
CA VAL A 459 28.41 -4.71 -7.80
C VAL A 459 28.21 -6.02 -7.04
N LEU A 460 29.19 -6.43 -6.22
CA LEU A 460 29.11 -7.72 -5.51
C LEU A 460 28.02 -7.73 -4.43
N ASP A 461 27.84 -6.65 -3.68
CA ASP A 461 26.86 -6.56 -2.61
C ASP A 461 25.41 -6.39 -3.13
N SER A 462 25.22 -5.78 -4.30
CA SER A 462 23.88 -5.58 -4.87
C SER A 462 23.40 -6.70 -5.78
N LEU A 463 24.29 -7.62 -6.21
CA LEU A 463 23.99 -8.68 -7.17
C LEU A 463 22.75 -9.54 -6.79
N PRO A 464 22.60 -10.02 -5.53
CA PRO A 464 21.43 -10.83 -5.17
C PRO A 464 20.12 -10.03 -5.21
N ALA A 465 20.16 -8.75 -4.85
CA ALA A 465 18.99 -7.88 -4.92
C ALA A 465 18.64 -7.55 -6.39
N PHE A 466 19.66 -7.26 -7.22
CA PHE A 466 19.50 -7.07 -8.66
C PHE A 466 18.84 -8.28 -9.32
N ALA A 467 19.31 -9.49 -9.02
CA ALA A 467 18.77 -10.72 -9.59
C ALA A 467 17.28 -10.91 -9.22
N LEU A 468 16.92 -10.68 -7.96
CA LEU A 468 15.52 -10.78 -7.52
C LEU A 468 14.63 -9.76 -8.23
N VAL A 469 15.06 -8.50 -8.29
CA VAL A 469 14.29 -7.44 -8.97
C VAL A 469 14.20 -7.72 -10.46
N ALA A 470 15.28 -8.12 -11.11
CA ALA A 470 15.29 -8.45 -12.54
C ALA A 470 14.34 -9.60 -12.88
N VAL A 471 14.29 -10.66 -12.06
CA VAL A 471 13.34 -11.77 -12.26
C VAL A 471 11.89 -11.28 -12.14
N LEU A 472 11.58 -10.46 -11.14
CA LEU A 472 10.24 -9.89 -10.97
C LEU A 472 9.87 -8.96 -12.13
N THR A 473 10.80 -8.10 -12.56
CA THR A 473 10.61 -7.19 -13.69
C THR A 473 10.36 -7.99 -14.97
N CYS A 474 11.18 -9.00 -15.27
CA CYS A 474 11.01 -9.84 -16.45
C CYS A 474 9.69 -10.63 -16.43
N ALA A 475 9.18 -10.99 -15.25
CA ALA A 475 7.88 -11.65 -15.12
C ALA A 475 6.70 -10.69 -15.36
N VAL A 476 6.81 -9.42 -14.97
CA VAL A 476 5.69 -8.45 -15.04
C VAL A 476 5.67 -7.65 -16.35
N VAL A 477 6.85 -7.29 -16.89
CA VAL A 477 6.97 -6.49 -18.13
C VAL A 477 6.13 -7.02 -19.29
N PRO A 478 6.03 -8.33 -19.60
CA PRO A 478 5.19 -8.83 -20.68
C PRO A 478 3.71 -8.42 -20.60
N PHE A 479 3.22 -8.14 -19.38
CA PHE A 479 1.83 -7.74 -19.13
C PHE A 479 1.64 -6.21 -19.11
N ALA A 480 2.73 -5.44 -19.04
CA ALA A 480 2.69 -3.97 -18.94
C ALA A 480 3.03 -3.26 -20.26
N VAL A 481 3.47 -4.01 -21.27
CA VAL A 481 3.96 -3.45 -22.54
C VAL A 481 2.79 -3.08 -23.48
N PRO A 482 2.78 -1.86 -24.07
CA PRO A 482 1.80 -1.48 -25.08
C PRO A 482 1.82 -2.39 -26.31
N PRO A 483 0.68 -2.61 -26.98
CA PRO A 483 0.63 -3.40 -28.21
C PRO A 483 1.50 -2.74 -29.30
N GLY A 484 2.38 -3.52 -29.92
CA GLY A 484 3.27 -3.07 -31.01
C GLY A 484 4.75 -2.91 -30.64
N VAL A 485 5.11 -2.98 -29.35
CA VAL A 485 6.51 -2.86 -28.91
C VAL A 485 7.20 -4.24 -28.90
N PRO A 486 8.45 -4.36 -29.40
CA PRO A 486 9.19 -5.61 -29.34
C PRO A 486 9.51 -6.01 -27.90
N LEU A 487 9.04 -7.20 -27.49
CA LEU A 487 9.22 -7.74 -26.13
C LEU A 487 10.69 -7.77 -25.69
N ALA A 488 11.61 -8.05 -26.61
CA ALA A 488 13.04 -8.08 -26.32
C ALA A 488 13.58 -6.70 -25.87
N ALA A 489 13.13 -5.62 -26.51
CA ALA A 489 13.53 -4.27 -26.11
C ALA A 489 12.94 -3.90 -24.73
N ALA A 490 11.72 -4.33 -24.45
CA ALA A 490 11.07 -4.08 -23.17
C ALA A 490 11.74 -4.82 -22.00
N LEU A 491 12.09 -6.08 -22.19
CA LEU A 491 12.84 -6.85 -21.19
C LEU A 491 14.25 -6.26 -20.98
N ALA A 492 14.95 -5.91 -22.07
CA ALA A 492 16.25 -5.25 -21.99
C ALA A 492 16.16 -3.93 -21.21
N LEU A 493 15.17 -3.10 -21.51
CA LEU A 493 14.95 -1.83 -20.82
C LEU A 493 14.64 -2.02 -19.33
N GLY A 494 13.84 -3.01 -18.97
CA GLY A 494 13.56 -3.36 -17.57
C GLY A 494 14.81 -3.75 -16.78
N VAL A 495 15.69 -4.57 -17.38
CA VAL A 495 16.94 -4.97 -16.75
C VAL A 495 17.92 -3.79 -16.65
N VAL A 496 18.04 -2.98 -17.70
CA VAL A 496 18.95 -1.81 -17.73
C VAL A 496 18.48 -0.73 -16.75
N THR A 497 17.19 -0.44 -16.67
CA THR A 497 16.64 0.51 -15.69
C THR A 497 16.86 0.03 -14.26
N ASN A 498 16.68 -1.26 -13.97
CA ASN A 498 17.04 -1.84 -12.68
C ASN A 498 18.54 -1.63 -12.36
N ALA A 499 19.43 -1.94 -13.31
CA ALA A 499 20.88 -1.71 -13.15
C ALA A 499 21.21 -0.23 -12.93
N ALA A 500 20.57 0.68 -13.66
CA ALA A 500 20.75 2.12 -13.52
C ALA A 500 20.37 2.60 -12.12
N THR A 501 19.20 2.18 -11.61
CA THR A 501 18.73 2.60 -10.28
C THR A 501 19.67 2.14 -9.16
N LEU A 502 20.29 0.98 -9.31
CA LEU A 502 21.30 0.45 -8.40
C LEU A 502 22.62 1.21 -8.48
N LEU A 503 23.11 1.50 -9.68
CA LEU A 503 24.33 2.27 -9.88
C LEU A 503 24.21 3.68 -9.30
N CYS A 504 23.03 4.31 -9.39
CA CYS A 504 22.76 5.61 -8.78
C CYS A 504 22.96 5.59 -7.25
N ALA A 505 22.78 4.46 -6.57
CA ALA A 505 23.05 4.35 -5.13
C ALA A 505 24.55 4.44 -4.79
N GLY A 506 25.43 4.09 -5.74
CA GLY A 506 26.88 4.23 -5.60
C GLY A 506 27.35 5.69 -5.54
N LEU A 507 26.57 6.63 -6.08
CA LEU A 507 26.90 8.06 -6.08
C LEU A 507 27.00 8.63 -4.66
N ASP A 508 26.26 8.08 -3.68
CA ASP A 508 26.30 8.54 -2.28
C ASP A 508 27.66 8.31 -1.58
N ALA A 509 28.43 7.34 -2.09
CA ALA A 509 29.71 6.90 -1.54
C ALA A 509 30.92 7.66 -2.12
N VAL A 510 30.71 8.44 -3.18
CA VAL A 510 31.78 8.97 -4.02
C VAL A 510 31.73 10.51 -4.06
N ARG A 511 32.90 11.15 -4.09
CA ARG A 511 33.06 12.59 -4.31
C ARG A 511 33.77 12.84 -5.64
N MET A 512 33.26 13.75 -6.46
CA MET A 512 33.86 14.06 -7.76
C MET A 512 35.18 14.84 -7.64
N SER A 513 35.39 15.58 -6.55
CA SER A 513 36.71 16.14 -6.20
C SER A 513 36.81 16.41 -4.69
N SER A 514 38.03 16.62 -4.19
CA SER A 514 38.30 16.83 -2.75
C SER A 514 37.53 18.02 -2.14
N LYS A 515 37.16 19.02 -2.97
CA LYS A 515 36.34 20.19 -2.61
C LYS A 515 35.03 20.32 -3.42
N GLY A 516 34.71 19.34 -4.27
CA GLY A 516 33.71 19.48 -5.34
C GLY A 516 32.28 19.11 -5.00
N LEU A 517 31.44 19.16 -6.05
CA LEU A 517 30.04 18.77 -6.05
C LEU A 517 29.85 17.34 -5.55
N ARG A 518 28.85 17.17 -4.69
CA ARG A 518 28.46 15.89 -4.12
C ARG A 518 27.31 15.34 -4.94
N PRO A 519 27.55 14.37 -5.84
CA PRO A 519 26.44 13.68 -6.46
C PRO A 519 25.67 12.94 -5.36
N TRP A 520 24.35 13.03 -5.41
CA TRP A 520 23.46 12.31 -4.51
C TRP A 520 22.60 11.36 -5.32
N SER A 521 22.24 10.20 -4.75
CA SER A 521 21.55 9.14 -5.49
C SER A 521 20.26 9.59 -6.16
N GLU A 522 19.49 10.48 -5.50
CA GLU A 522 18.21 11.01 -5.99
C GLU A 522 18.39 11.87 -7.26
N GLY A 523 19.51 12.60 -7.37
CA GLY A 523 19.84 13.41 -8.54
C GLY A 523 20.25 12.53 -9.70
N GLY A 524 20.94 11.41 -9.41
CA GLY A 524 21.20 10.36 -10.40
C GLY A 524 19.92 9.73 -10.94
N LEU A 525 18.94 9.45 -10.07
CA LEU A 525 17.62 8.93 -10.47
C LEU A 525 16.84 9.95 -11.31
N ALA A 526 16.83 11.22 -10.90
CA ALA A 526 16.18 12.28 -11.67
C ALA A 526 16.83 12.45 -13.07
N MET A 527 18.16 12.38 -13.15
CA MET A 527 18.89 12.43 -14.41
C MET A 527 18.60 11.21 -15.30
N LEU A 528 18.50 10.02 -14.71
CA LEU A 528 18.08 8.81 -15.42
C LEU A 528 16.70 8.98 -16.05
N VAL A 529 15.71 9.44 -15.28
CA VAL A 529 14.35 9.69 -15.79
C VAL A 529 14.37 10.75 -16.88
N ALA A 530 15.06 11.87 -16.68
CA ALA A 530 15.13 12.94 -17.69
C ALA A 530 15.79 12.47 -19.00
N ALA A 531 16.94 11.80 -18.93
CA ALA A 531 17.65 11.34 -20.13
C ALA A 531 16.87 10.26 -20.89
N THR A 532 16.23 9.34 -20.17
CA THR A 532 15.41 8.29 -20.79
C THR A 532 14.09 8.82 -21.33
N ALA A 533 13.48 9.82 -20.67
CA ALA A 533 12.29 10.53 -21.19
C ALA A 533 12.59 11.30 -22.48
N ILE A 534 13.74 11.98 -22.58
CA ILE A 534 14.15 12.65 -23.83
C ILE A 534 14.38 11.62 -24.93
N ALA A 535 15.00 10.48 -24.63
CA ALA A 535 15.19 9.42 -25.61
C ALA A 535 13.85 8.82 -26.08
N SER A 536 12.84 8.79 -25.20
CA SER A 536 11.50 8.27 -25.49
C SER A 536 10.71 9.12 -26.49
N THR A 537 11.04 10.40 -26.69
CA THR A 537 10.32 11.25 -27.65
C THR A 537 10.59 10.90 -29.11
N PHE A 538 11.64 10.11 -29.38
CA PHE A 538 12.02 9.70 -30.73
C PHE A 538 11.32 8.42 -31.20
N GLU A 539 10.45 7.82 -30.37
CA GLU A 539 9.63 6.63 -30.69
C GLU A 539 10.41 5.40 -31.21
N LEU A 540 11.73 5.35 -30.97
CA LEU A 540 12.61 4.25 -31.36
C LEU A 540 12.95 3.38 -30.13
N PRO A 541 12.41 2.14 -30.02
CA PRO A 541 12.58 1.29 -28.84
C PRO A 541 14.02 0.97 -28.47
N TRP A 542 14.91 0.82 -29.45
CA TRP A 542 16.32 0.54 -29.20
C TRP A 542 17.12 1.77 -28.82
N LEU A 543 16.66 2.97 -29.21
CA LEU A 543 17.31 4.22 -28.85
C LEU A 543 17.08 4.55 -27.36
N THR A 544 15.90 4.24 -26.82
CA THR A 544 15.63 4.37 -25.38
C THR A 544 16.48 3.42 -24.54
N VAL A 545 16.65 2.18 -25.00
CA VAL A 545 17.57 1.20 -24.38
C VAL A 545 19.01 1.71 -24.43
N ALA A 546 19.48 2.19 -25.58
CA ALA A 546 20.83 2.72 -25.73
C ALA A 546 21.09 3.94 -24.82
N ALA A 547 20.10 4.84 -24.70
CA ALA A 547 20.18 5.98 -23.78
C ALA A 547 20.26 5.53 -22.31
N ALA A 548 19.46 4.55 -21.90
CA ALA A 548 19.52 3.99 -20.55
C ALA A 548 20.88 3.34 -20.26
N VAL A 549 21.44 2.61 -21.24
CA VAL A 549 22.80 2.03 -21.14
C VAL A 549 23.86 3.13 -21.03
N ALA A 550 23.75 4.20 -21.81
CA ALA A 550 24.68 5.33 -21.75
C ALA A 550 24.67 6.00 -20.36
N VAL A 551 23.50 6.15 -19.74
CA VAL A 551 23.38 6.64 -18.36
C VAL A 551 24.05 5.66 -17.38
N CYS A 552 23.81 4.36 -17.50
CA CYS A 552 24.49 3.35 -16.67
C CYS A 552 26.01 3.46 -16.76
N VAL A 553 26.56 3.55 -17.97
CA VAL A 553 28.00 3.69 -18.20
C VAL A 553 28.52 4.99 -17.60
N GLY A 554 27.81 6.10 -17.80
CA GLY A 554 28.16 7.40 -17.22
C GLY A 554 28.23 7.36 -15.68
N VAL A 555 27.20 6.80 -15.03
CA VAL A 555 27.16 6.66 -13.57
C VAL A 555 28.25 5.70 -13.07
N ALA A 556 28.47 4.57 -13.75
CA ALA A 556 29.53 3.62 -13.41
C ALA A 556 30.92 4.26 -13.49
N LEU A 557 31.20 5.06 -14.52
CA LEU A 557 32.46 5.79 -14.66
C LEU A 557 32.67 6.82 -13.55
N ILE A 558 31.61 7.51 -13.13
CA ILE A 558 31.66 8.45 -11.99
C ILE A 558 32.01 7.70 -10.71
N VAL A 559 31.38 6.56 -10.44
CA VAL A 559 31.64 5.75 -9.24
C VAL A 559 33.05 5.16 -9.26
N LEU A 560 33.53 4.74 -10.43
CA LEU A 560 34.85 4.13 -10.59
C LEU A 560 36.00 5.14 -10.48
N ARG A 561 35.81 6.38 -10.95
CA ARG A 561 36.84 7.43 -10.95
C ARG A 561 36.79 8.37 -9.76
N GLY A 562 35.67 8.46 -9.06
CA GLY A 562 35.55 9.43 -7.98
C GLY A 562 36.23 8.97 -6.69
N ALA A 563 36.62 9.95 -5.87
CA ALA A 563 37.31 9.70 -4.61
C ALA A 563 36.33 9.21 -3.53
N GLU A 564 36.77 8.26 -2.70
CA GLU A 564 35.92 7.74 -1.61
C GLU A 564 35.55 8.84 -0.61
N ARG A 565 34.30 8.79 -0.16
CA ARG A 565 33.81 9.72 0.86
C ARG A 565 34.39 9.35 2.23
N ALA A 566 35.39 10.11 2.70
CA ALA A 566 35.64 10.22 4.14
C ALA A 566 34.42 10.92 4.78
N ARG A 567 33.73 10.24 5.71
CA ARG A 567 32.79 10.86 6.65
C ARG A 567 33.45 10.94 8.02
#